data_AF-A0A951LYE7-F1
#
_entry.id   AF-A0A951LYE7-F1
#
_cell.length_a   1.000
_cell.length_b   1.000
_cell.length_c   1.000
_cell.angle_alpha   90.00
_cell.angle_beta   90.00
_cell.angle_gamma   90.00
#
_symmetry.space_group_name_H-M   'P 1'
#
loop_
_entity.id
_entity.type
_entity.pdbx_description
1 polymer ?
#
loop_
_entity_poly.entity_id
_entity_poly.type
_entity_poly.pdbx_seq_one_letter_code
_entity_poly.pdbx_strand_id
1 'polypeptide(L)' 'MEIEMDLEKELSTSEVAARLGVAPRVVRSWCARGDFPNAYEKQTERGPIWKIPAADLEGYVPRKVGRPRTRNVIMEKAA' A
#
# COMPACT_ATOMS: atom_id res chain seq x y z
N MET A 1 -23.46 -17.53 -1.19
CA MET A 1 -22.66 -16.32 -1.42
C MET A 1 -21.69 -16.25 -0.27
N GLU A 2 -20.55 -16.92 -0.43
CA GLU A 2 -19.55 -17.06 0.64
C GLU A 2 -18.86 -15.72 0.83
N ILE A 3 -19.10 -15.10 1.98
CA ILE A 3 -18.34 -13.95 2.43
C ILE A 3 -17.19 -14.57 3.22
N GLU A 4 -16.17 -15.06 2.53
CA GLU A 4 -14.96 -15.55 3.18
C GLU A 4 -14.29 -14.35 3.86
N MET A 5 -14.12 -14.49 5.17
CA MET A 5 -13.48 -13.53 6.04
C MET A 5 -11.98 -13.50 5.74
N ASP A 6 -11.61 -12.69 4.74
CA ASP A 6 -10.26 -12.45 4.20
C ASP A 6 -9.31 -11.71 5.18
N LEU A 7 -9.58 -11.74 6.50
CA LEU A 7 -8.81 -10.99 7.51
C LEU A 7 -7.43 -11.61 7.80
N GLU A 8 -7.28 -12.91 7.58
CA GLU A 8 -5.99 -13.62 7.69
C GLU A 8 -5.10 -13.46 6.45
N LYS A 9 -5.60 -12.81 5.39
CA LYS A 9 -4.87 -12.69 4.14
C LYS A 9 -3.71 -11.71 4.25
N GLU A 10 -2.51 -12.19 3.94
CA GLU A 10 -1.30 -11.40 3.90
C GLU A 10 -1.09 -10.74 2.53
N LEU A 11 -1.36 -9.45 2.47
CA LEU A 11 -1.25 -8.65 1.25
C LEU A 11 0.17 -8.10 1.10
N SER A 12 0.62 -8.03 -0.15
CA SER A 12 1.83 -7.31 -0.53
C SER A 12 1.58 -5.80 -0.57
N THR A 13 2.65 -5.01 -0.53
CA THR A 13 2.57 -3.55 -0.68
C THR A 13 1.86 -3.11 -1.97
N SER A 14 1.94 -3.90 -3.04
CA SER A 14 1.30 -3.59 -4.32
C SER A 14 -0.21 -3.80 -4.26
N GLU A 15 -0.66 -4.86 -3.58
CA GLU A 15 -2.10 -5.12 -3.39
C GLU A 15 -2.72 -4.09 -2.46
N VAL A 16 -2.04 -3.75 -1.37
CA VAL A 16 -2.46 -2.68 -0.46
C VAL A 16 -2.52 -1.33 -1.18
N ALA A 17 -1.54 -1.04 -2.02
CA ALA A 17 -1.50 0.17 -2.84
C ALA A 17 -2.69 0.25 -3.80
N ALA A 18 -3.03 -0.85 -4.47
CA ALA A 18 -4.19 -0.92 -5.35
C ALA A 18 -5.50 -0.71 -4.57
N ARG A 19 -5.64 -1.32 -3.39
CA ARG A 19 -6.83 -1.21 -2.54
C ARG A 19 -7.04 0.21 -2.00
N LEU A 20 -5.95 0.89 -1.64
CA LEU A 20 -5.98 2.24 -1.07
C LEU A 20 -5.81 3.36 -2.12
N GLY A 21 -5.62 3.02 -3.39
CA GLY A 21 -5.41 3.99 -4.48
C GLY A 21 -4.13 4.82 -4.34
N VAL A 22 -3.09 4.28 -3.70
CA VAL A 22 -1.81 4.97 -3.47
C VAL A 22 -0.67 4.30 -4.23
N ALA A 23 0.51 4.94 -4.28
CA ALA A 23 1.69 4.32 -4.88
C ALA A 23 2.33 3.30 -3.91
N PRO A 24 2.86 2.15 -4.37
CA PRO A 24 3.50 1.13 -3.51
C PRO A 24 4.63 1.66 -2.63
N ARG A 25 5.38 2.66 -3.10
CA ARG A 25 6.42 3.33 -2.30
C ARG A 25 5.88 4.00 -1.04
N VAL A 26 4.64 4.49 -1.09
CA VAL A 26 3.98 5.15 0.04
C VAL A 26 3.64 4.10 1.09
N VAL A 27 3.09 2.96 0.66
CA VAL A 27 2.82 1.83 1.53
C VAL A 27 4.10 1.29 2.17
N ARG A 28 5.19 1.16 1.40
CA ARG A 28 6.50 0.76 1.96
C ARG A 28 6.99 1.74 3.02
N SER A 29 6.81 3.05 2.79
CA SER A 29 7.12 4.07 3.78
C SER A 29 6.23 3.96 5.02
N TRP A 30 4.97 3.53 4.91
CA TRP A 30 4.09 3.31 6.05
C TRP A 30 4.52 2.11 6.89
N CYS A 31 4.88 1.02 6.22
CA CYS A 31 5.41 -0.17 6.88
C CYS A 31 6.70 0.15 7.65
N ALA A 32 7.65 0.86 7.00
CA ALA A 32 8.90 1.27 7.64
C ALA A 32 8.72 2.23 8.83
N ARG A 33 7.58 2.93 8.90
CA ARG A 33 7.22 3.82 10.03
C ARG A 33 6.44 3.09 11.13
N GLY A 34 6.00 1.86 10.90
CA GLY A 34 5.15 1.12 11.83
C GLY A 34 3.70 1.61 11.85
N ASP A 35 3.18 2.20 10.76
CA ASP A 35 1.75 2.56 10.66
C ASP A 35 0.85 1.31 10.64
N PHE A 36 1.41 0.15 10.29
CA PHE A 36 0.76 -1.15 10.32
C PHE A 36 1.40 -1.99 11.44
N PRO A 37 0.72 -2.24 12.56
CA PRO A 37 1.30 -2.89 13.74
C PRO A 37 1.69 -4.36 13.49
N ASN A 38 1.02 -5.05 12.57
CA ASN A 38 1.25 -6.46 12.26
C ASN A 38 1.98 -6.66 10.91
N ALA A 39 2.44 -5.59 10.25
CA ALA A 39 3.21 -5.71 9.02
C ALA A 39 4.65 -6.16 9.31
N TYR A 40 5.18 -7.05 8.46
CA TYR A 40 6.51 -7.61 8.63
C TYR A 40 7.24 -7.80 7.29
N GLU A 41 8.58 -7.78 7.32
CA GLU A 41 9.40 -8.13 6.15
C GLU A 41 9.65 -9.64 6.10
N LYS A 42 9.30 -10.26 4.99
CA LYS A 42 9.59 -11.65 4.66
C LYS A 42 10.80 -11.70 3.73
N GLN A 43 11.87 -12.38 4.15
CA GLN A 43 13.02 -12.62 3.29
C GLN A 43 12.64 -13.60 2.17
N THR A 44 13.00 -13.26 0.93
CA THR A 44 12.83 -14.14 -0.23
C THR A 44 14.15 -14.22 -1.00
N GLU A 45 14.26 -15.18 -1.91
CA GLU A 45 15.44 -15.32 -2.78
C GLU A 45 15.76 -14.06 -3.60
N ARG A 46 14.77 -13.21 -3.85
CA ARG A 46 14.90 -11.96 -4.62
C ARG A 46 15.07 -10.72 -3.72
N GLY A 47 15.11 -10.89 -2.40
CA GLY A 47 15.20 -9.83 -1.41
C GLY A 47 13.99 -9.73 -0.48
N PRO A 48 13.99 -8.77 0.47
CA PRO A 48 12.91 -8.61 1.44
C PRO A 48 11.64 -8.06 0.80
N ILE A 49 10.51 -8.70 1.06
CA ILE A 49 9.17 -8.23 0.69
C ILE A 49 8.36 -7.91 1.94
N TRP A 50 7.58 -6.84 1.89
CA TRP A 50 6.66 -6.50 2.98
C TRP A 50 5.36 -7.28 2.84
N LYS A 51 4.92 -7.88 3.95
CA LYS A 51 3.63 -8.54 4.12
C LYS A 51 2.81 -7.76 5.15
N ILE A 52 1.58 -7.44 4.76
CA ILE A 52 0.65 -6.60 5.52
C ILE A 52 -0.64 -7.40 5.69
N PRO A 53 -1.03 -7.77 6.90
CA PRO A 53 -2.30 -8.44 7.15
C PRO A 53 -3.48 -7.57 6.73
N ALA A 54 -4.51 -8.18 6.14
CA ALA A 54 -5.72 -7.46 5.75
C ALA A 54 -6.43 -6.81 6.95
N ALA A 55 -6.32 -7.39 8.15
CA ALA A 55 -6.82 -6.83 9.39
C ALA A 55 -6.27 -5.41 9.68
N ASP A 56 -4.99 -5.16 9.38
CA ASP A 56 -4.37 -3.84 9.58
C ASP A 56 -4.90 -2.77 8.61
N LEU A 57 -5.57 -3.18 7.53
CA LEU A 57 -6.17 -2.28 6.55
C LEU A 57 -7.61 -1.93 6.90
N GLU A 58 -8.26 -2.73 7.76
CA GLU A 58 -9.65 -2.51 8.13
C GLU A 58 -9.75 -1.23 8.98
N GLY A 59 -10.48 -0.22 8.46
CA GLY A 59 -10.58 1.08 9.10
C GLY A 59 -9.32 1.95 9.02
N TYR A 60 -8.25 1.52 8.34
CA TYR A 60 -7.08 2.35 8.14
C TYR A 60 -7.38 3.51 7.18
N VAL A 61 -7.37 4.73 7.72
CA VAL A 61 -7.53 5.95 6.93
C VAL A 61 -6.16 6.58 6.69
N PRO A 62 -5.63 6.54 5.46
CA PRO A 62 -4.36 7.18 5.16
C PRO A 62 -4.44 8.68 5.41
N ARG A 63 -3.40 9.24 6.04
CA ARG A 63 -3.31 10.69 6.26
C ARG A 63 -3.43 11.41 4.92
N LYS A 64 -4.21 12.50 4.88
CA LYS A 64 -4.24 13.39 3.71
C LYS A 64 -2.81 13.81 3.37
N VAL A 65 -2.33 13.36 2.21
CA VAL A 65 -1.05 13.82 1.69
C VAL A 65 -1.13 15.34 1.52
N GLY A 66 -0.24 16.07 2.21
CA GLY A 66 -0.11 17.50 2.01
C GLY A 66 0.28 17.83 0.57
N ARG A 67 0.07 19.10 0.18
CA ARG A 67 0.29 19.74 -1.15
C ARG A 67 0.58 18.74 -2.28
N PRO A 68 -0.34 18.56 -3.26
CA PRO A 68 -0.11 17.70 -4.41
C PRO A 68 1.28 17.97 -4.99
N ARG A 69 2.11 16.92 -5.13
CA ARG A 69 3.32 17.07 -5.95
C ARG A 69 2.82 17.41 -7.34
N THR A 70 3.17 18.59 -7.84
CA THR A 70 2.99 18.96 -9.24
C THR A 70 3.64 17.86 -10.07
N ARG A 71 2.83 16.92 -10.57
CA ARG A 71 3.27 16.01 -11.61
C ARG A 71 3.35 16.90 -12.85
N ASN A 72 4.54 17.09 -13.42
CA ASN A 72 4.67 17.67 -14.75
C ASN A 72 3.92 16.73 -15.71
N VAL A 73 2.62 16.97 -15.87
CA VAL A 73 1.87 16.47 -17.00
C VAL A 73 2.28 17.37 -18.13
N ILE A 74 3.27 16.93 -18.90
CA ILE A 74 3.51 17.49 -20.22
C ILE A 74 2.22 17.19 -20.97
N MET A 75 1.34 18.19 -21.06
CA MET A 75 0.21 18.16 -21.96
C MET A 75 0.82 18.16 -23.35
N GLU A 76 0.97 16.98 -23.94
CA GLU A 76 1.24 16.83 -25.35
C GLU A 76 -0.03 17.24 -26.10
N LYS A 77 -0.18 18.56 -26.32
CA LYS A 77 -1.01 19.10 -27.39
C LYS A 77 -0.14 19.14 -28.63
N ALA A 78 -0.38 18.22 -29.54
CA ALA A 78 0.00 18.28 -30.95
C ALA A 78 -0.87 17.23 -31.66
N ALA A 79 -1.57 17.47 -32.75
CA ALA A 79 -1.91 18.65 -33.52
C ALA A 79 -3.20 18.28 -34.30
#